data_AF-A0A4Y8HYL8-F1
#
_entry.id   AF-A0A4Y8HYL8-F1
#
_cell.length_a   1.000
_cell.length_b   1.000
_cell.length_c   1.000
_cell.angle_alpha   90.00
_cell.angle_beta   90.00
_cell.angle_gamma   90.00
#
_symmetry.space_group_name_H-M   'P 1'
#
loop_
_entity.id
_entity.type
_entity.pdbx_description
1 polymer ?
#
loop_
_entity_poly.entity_id
_entity_poly.type
_entity_poly.pdbx_seq_one_letter_code
_entity_poly.pdbx_strand_id
1 'polypeptide(L)'
;PQDEEFKKEIQMRDLYNFSRRSYWLRRLENYGRKERVVVDEYTIEHILPQNKNLSKEWRDVLGPEWEHIQEVLLHTLGNLTLSGYNAEYSDRPFMKKRDMSGGFKESPLKLNQGLGQLEHWNVDTIKARAKRLSEMAVSVWQVPQLDVDVLEAYRPRAESKAGYSIEDHPHLLSGIGRELFEAFRKKVLALDPVVTEEFLKLYVAYKAETNFVDVVPQAKRLRLSLNMPFPDINDPRGKCKDVSGLGRWGNGDVEVGLSSLDNLPYIMGLVRQAFERQMGNGGEA
;
A
#
# COMPACT_ATOMS: atom_id res chain seq x y z
N PRO A 1 -6.08 -4.89 -15.74
CA PRO A 1 -5.71 -6.28 -16.11
C PRO A 1 -6.98 -7.06 -16.47
N GLN A 2 -6.88 -8.05 -17.34
CA GLN A 2 -7.96 -9.02 -17.53
C GLN A 2 -7.97 -10.03 -16.36
N ASP A 3 -9.07 -10.74 -16.16
CA ASP A 3 -9.21 -11.69 -15.04
C ASP A 3 -8.11 -12.75 -15.03
N GLU A 4 -7.74 -13.30 -16.19
CA GLU A 4 -6.67 -14.32 -16.27
C GLU A 4 -5.29 -13.77 -15.95
N GLU A 5 -4.99 -12.56 -16.43
CA GLU A 5 -3.76 -11.85 -16.07
C GLU A 5 -3.71 -11.60 -14.56
N PHE A 6 -4.81 -11.11 -13.98
CA PHE A 6 -4.90 -10.85 -12.54
C PHE A 6 -4.73 -12.13 -11.71
N LYS A 7 -5.39 -13.24 -12.10
CA LYS A 7 -5.22 -14.55 -11.44
C LYS A 7 -3.78 -15.01 -11.46
N LYS A 8 -3.11 -14.88 -12.60
CA LYS A 8 -1.72 -15.32 -12.75
C LYS A 8 -0.79 -14.49 -11.87
N GLU A 9 -0.90 -13.16 -11.96
CA GLU A 9 -0.01 -12.24 -11.25
C GLU A 9 -0.18 -12.32 -9.72
N ILE A 10 -1.43 -12.39 -9.21
CA ILE A 10 -1.66 -12.45 -7.76
C ILE A 10 -1.10 -13.72 -7.10
N GLN A 11 -0.93 -14.81 -7.86
CA GLN A 11 -0.35 -16.05 -7.34
C GLN A 11 1.17 -15.99 -7.18
N MET A 12 1.87 -15.23 -8.03
CA MET A 12 3.33 -15.19 -8.09
C MET A 12 3.92 -13.97 -7.37
N ARG A 13 3.13 -12.91 -7.19
CA ARG A 13 3.60 -11.65 -6.60
C ARG A 13 3.95 -11.83 -5.12
N ASP A 14 4.98 -11.12 -4.69
CA ASP A 14 5.25 -10.90 -3.26
C ASP A 14 4.13 -10.02 -2.68
N LEU A 15 3.22 -10.67 -1.95
CA LEU A 15 2.06 -10.02 -1.33
C LEU A 15 2.31 -9.61 0.13
N TYR A 16 3.45 -10.02 0.70
CA TYR A 16 3.81 -9.68 2.08
C TYR A 16 4.53 -8.34 2.18
N ASN A 17 5.43 -8.05 1.25
CA ASN A 17 6.13 -6.77 1.16
C ASN A 17 5.35 -5.72 0.35
N PHE A 18 4.14 -6.08 -0.11
CA PHE A 18 3.24 -5.16 -0.79
C PHE A 18 2.64 -4.14 0.19
N SER A 19 2.58 -2.86 -0.21
CA SER A 19 2.10 -1.76 0.65
C SER A 19 0.69 -1.99 1.20
N ARG A 20 -0.15 -2.75 0.48
CA ARG A 20 -1.52 -3.10 0.89
C ARG A 20 -1.65 -4.56 1.34
N ARG A 21 -0.60 -5.14 1.95
CA ARG A 21 -0.58 -6.55 2.42
C ARG A 21 -1.76 -6.94 3.31
N SER A 22 -2.18 -6.05 4.22
CA SER A 22 -3.30 -6.34 5.12
C SER A 22 -4.64 -6.27 4.40
N TYR A 23 -4.79 -5.34 3.45
CA TYR A 23 -6.06 -5.10 2.75
C TYR A 23 -6.57 -6.36 2.05
N TRP A 24 -5.74 -7.03 1.24
CA TRP A 24 -6.23 -8.12 0.40
C TRP A 24 -6.69 -9.33 1.22
N LEU A 25 -5.98 -9.68 2.30
CA LEU A 25 -6.38 -10.73 3.25
C LEU A 25 -7.71 -10.37 3.91
N ARG A 26 -7.80 -9.17 4.49
CA ARG A 26 -9.02 -8.68 5.14
C ARG A 26 -10.22 -8.67 4.17
N ARG A 27 -9.98 -8.30 2.91
CA ARG A 27 -11.04 -8.26 1.90
C ARG A 27 -11.51 -9.66 1.51
N LEU A 28 -10.58 -10.58 1.25
CA LEU A 28 -10.89 -11.97 0.91
C LEU A 28 -11.67 -12.65 2.05
N GLU A 29 -11.25 -12.44 3.31
CA GLU A 29 -11.90 -12.99 4.49
C GLU A 29 -13.36 -12.55 4.61
N ASN A 30 -13.61 -11.26 4.39
CA ASN A 30 -14.93 -10.65 4.54
C ASN A 30 -15.79 -10.67 3.27
N TYR A 31 -15.32 -11.29 2.18
CA TYR A 31 -16.12 -11.36 0.96
C TYR A 31 -17.32 -12.30 1.07
N GLY A 32 -18.49 -11.74 0.78
CA GLY A 32 -19.77 -12.45 0.81
C GLY A 32 -20.30 -12.74 2.21
N ARG A 33 -19.62 -12.24 3.26
CA ARG A 33 -20.09 -12.36 4.65
C ARG A 33 -21.20 -11.35 4.92
N LYS A 34 -22.32 -11.81 5.48
CA LYS A 34 -23.34 -10.94 6.10
C LYS A 34 -22.87 -10.46 7.47
N GLU A 35 -22.28 -11.38 8.25
CA GLU A 35 -21.64 -11.11 9.53
C GLU A 35 -20.13 -10.97 9.33
N ARG A 36 -19.64 -9.74 9.37
CA ARG A 36 -18.22 -9.45 9.16
C ARG A 36 -17.39 -9.92 10.36
N VAL A 37 -16.20 -10.44 10.06
CA VAL A 37 -15.17 -10.73 11.06
C VAL A 37 -14.29 -9.49 11.19
N VAL A 38 -14.17 -8.99 12.42
CA VAL A 38 -13.19 -7.96 12.77
C VAL A 38 -11.83 -8.61 12.72
N VAL A 39 -11.06 -8.26 11.69
CA VAL A 39 -9.78 -8.90 11.35
C VAL A 39 -8.57 -8.08 11.80
N ASP A 40 -8.81 -6.96 12.49
CA ASP A 40 -7.78 -6.00 12.87
C ASP A 40 -6.86 -6.54 13.97
N GLU A 41 -7.38 -7.44 14.82
CA GLU A 41 -6.61 -8.12 15.88
C GLU A 41 -5.78 -9.30 15.36
N TYR A 42 -5.97 -9.71 14.10
CA TYR A 42 -5.22 -10.81 13.50
C TYR A 42 -3.95 -10.29 12.82
N THR A 43 -2.88 -11.09 12.92
CA THR A 43 -1.63 -10.82 12.22
C THR A 43 -1.50 -11.70 10.99
N ILE A 44 -0.61 -11.31 10.06
CA ILE A 44 -0.29 -12.14 8.91
C ILE A 44 0.62 -13.28 9.37
N GLU A 45 0.18 -14.51 9.10
CA GLU A 45 0.94 -15.74 9.36
C GLU A 45 1.52 -16.28 8.06
N HIS A 46 2.77 -16.74 8.16
CA HIS A 46 3.49 -17.50 7.15
C HIS A 46 3.43 -18.99 7.52
N ILE A 47 2.60 -19.75 6.80
CA ILE A 47 2.40 -21.17 7.13
C ILE A 47 3.72 -21.94 6.99
N LEU A 48 4.39 -21.81 5.85
CA LEU A 48 5.83 -22.09 5.68
C LEU A 48 6.62 -20.94 6.32
N PRO A 49 7.46 -21.18 7.34
CA PRO A 49 8.09 -20.12 8.10
C PRO A 49 9.14 -19.31 7.32
N GLN A 50 9.38 -18.08 7.77
CA GLN A 50 10.38 -17.18 7.19
C GLN A 50 11.82 -17.51 7.58
N ASN A 51 12.02 -18.32 8.63
CA ASN A 51 13.35 -18.65 9.11
C ASN A 51 14.13 -19.44 8.05
N LYS A 52 15.34 -18.95 7.73
CA LYS A 52 16.24 -19.61 6.76
C LYS A 52 16.73 -20.98 7.25
N ASN A 53 16.77 -21.19 8.56
CA ASN A 53 17.16 -22.46 9.17
C ASN A 53 15.92 -23.33 9.42
N LEU A 54 15.28 -23.79 8.33
CA LEU A 54 14.11 -24.65 8.43
C LEU A 54 14.41 -25.96 9.17
N SER A 55 13.46 -26.41 9.98
CA SER A 55 13.54 -27.69 10.67
C SER A 55 13.73 -28.85 9.68
N LYS A 56 14.24 -29.99 10.16
CA LYS A 56 14.37 -31.19 9.32
C LYS A 56 13.01 -31.60 8.72
N GLU A 57 11.93 -31.52 9.50
CA GLU A 57 10.57 -31.85 9.04
C GLU A 57 10.11 -30.96 7.87
N TRP A 58 10.40 -29.65 7.91
CA TRP A 58 10.10 -28.76 6.80
C TRP A 58 10.92 -29.09 5.55
N ARG A 59 12.22 -29.34 5.72
CA ARG A 59 13.12 -29.70 4.60
C ARG A 59 12.71 -31.02 3.97
N ASP A 60 12.35 -32.02 4.76
CA ASP A 60 11.90 -33.33 4.27
C ASP A 60 10.62 -33.21 3.42
N VAL A 61 9.67 -32.35 3.83
CA VAL A 61 8.39 -32.14 3.11
C VAL A 61 8.56 -31.32 1.83
N LEU A 62 9.52 -30.37 1.81
CA LEU A 62 9.80 -29.53 0.64
C LEU A 62 10.75 -30.21 -0.36
N GLY A 63 11.57 -31.16 0.09
CA GLY A 63 12.53 -31.88 -0.73
C GLY A 63 13.90 -31.20 -0.84
N PRO A 64 14.78 -31.69 -1.74
CA PRO A 64 16.17 -31.23 -1.82
C PRO A 64 16.33 -29.74 -2.18
N GLU A 65 15.39 -29.19 -2.95
CA GLU A 65 15.37 -27.79 -3.39
C GLU A 65 14.66 -26.84 -2.39
N TRP A 66 14.57 -27.23 -1.12
CA TRP A 66 13.77 -26.51 -0.13
C TRP A 66 14.13 -25.03 0.02
N GLU A 67 15.41 -24.66 -0.13
CA GLU A 67 15.89 -23.27 -0.04
C GLU A 67 15.27 -22.41 -1.13
N HIS A 68 15.37 -22.88 -2.39
CA HIS A 68 14.79 -22.20 -3.53
C HIS A 68 13.25 -22.16 -3.45
N ILE A 69 12.63 -23.26 -3.03
CA ILE A 69 11.18 -23.33 -2.84
C ILE A 69 10.71 -22.32 -1.80
N GLN A 70 11.42 -22.22 -0.67
CA GLN A 70 11.11 -21.24 0.37
C GLN A 70 11.22 -19.83 -0.21
N GLU A 71 12.34 -19.48 -0.84
CA GLU A 71 12.55 -18.15 -1.42
C GLU A 71 11.40 -17.73 -2.38
N VAL A 72 10.98 -18.64 -3.26
CA VAL A 72 9.95 -18.35 -4.26
C VAL A 72 8.54 -18.30 -3.68
N LEU A 73 8.21 -19.16 -2.71
CA LEU A 73 6.84 -19.32 -2.22
C LEU A 73 6.54 -18.55 -0.93
N LEU A 74 7.56 -18.13 -0.17
CA LEU A 74 7.41 -17.60 1.19
C LEU A 74 6.38 -16.46 1.27
N HIS A 75 6.48 -15.48 0.36
CA HIS A 75 5.65 -14.28 0.38
C HIS A 75 4.47 -14.32 -0.60
N THR A 76 4.12 -15.51 -1.10
CA THR A 76 3.06 -15.67 -2.11
C THR A 76 1.68 -15.89 -1.47
N LEU A 77 0.63 -15.67 -2.27
CA LEU A 77 -0.78 -15.83 -1.89
C LEU A 77 -1.07 -17.17 -1.20
N GLY A 78 -0.45 -18.26 -1.68
CA GLY A 78 -0.66 -19.60 -1.15
C GLY A 78 -0.20 -19.76 0.29
N ASN A 79 0.90 -19.11 0.67
CA ASN A 79 1.57 -19.30 1.95
C ASN A 79 1.10 -18.33 3.06
N LEU A 80 0.44 -17.24 2.68
CA LEU A 80 0.01 -16.19 3.61
C LEU A 80 -1.42 -16.42 4.09
N THR A 81 -1.66 -16.15 5.37
CA THR A 81 -3.00 -16.14 5.96
C THR A 81 -3.11 -15.18 7.15
N LEU A 82 -4.30 -15.11 7.77
CA LEU A 82 -4.52 -14.40 9.04
C LEU A 82 -4.55 -15.39 10.22
N SER A 83 -3.95 -15.02 11.34
CA SER A 83 -3.99 -15.77 12.59
C SER A 83 -3.88 -14.86 13.83
N GLY A 84 -4.64 -15.20 14.88
CA GLY A 84 -4.47 -14.64 16.21
C GLY A 84 -3.46 -15.41 17.06
N TYR A 85 -3.06 -16.61 16.61
CA TYR A 85 -2.14 -17.52 17.31
C TYR A 85 -0.75 -17.56 16.65
N ASN A 86 -0.39 -16.49 15.94
CA ASN A 86 0.83 -16.42 15.14
C ASN A 86 2.10 -16.63 16.01
N ALA A 87 2.12 -16.03 17.20
CA ALA A 87 3.23 -16.19 18.14
C ALA A 87 3.42 -17.64 18.58
N GLU A 88 2.33 -18.39 18.75
CA GLU A 88 2.33 -19.79 19.18
C GLU A 88 2.65 -20.76 18.04
N TYR A 89 2.30 -20.39 16.79
CA TYR A 89 2.63 -21.17 15.60
C TYR A 89 4.14 -21.20 15.35
N SER A 90 4.82 -20.04 15.36
CA SER A 90 6.27 -19.94 15.20
C SER A 90 6.79 -20.77 14.00
N ASP A 91 8.00 -21.33 14.09
CA ASP A 91 8.59 -22.21 13.07
C ASP A 91 8.10 -23.67 13.16
N ARG A 92 7.01 -23.94 13.89
CA ARG A 92 6.53 -25.31 14.10
C ARG A 92 6.17 -25.97 12.77
N PRO A 93 6.40 -27.28 12.63
CA PRO A 93 5.91 -28.06 11.50
C PRO A 93 4.40 -27.87 11.30
N PHE A 94 3.95 -27.87 10.04
CA PHE A 94 2.56 -27.62 9.68
C PHE A 94 1.56 -28.45 10.51
N MET A 95 1.82 -29.75 10.68
CA MET A 95 0.95 -30.64 11.45
C MET A 95 0.74 -30.17 12.89
N LYS A 96 1.78 -29.62 13.54
CA LYS A 96 1.66 -29.04 14.88
C LYS A 96 0.85 -27.75 14.86
N LYS A 97 1.07 -26.86 13.89
CA LYS A 97 0.25 -25.63 13.71
C LYS A 97 -1.22 -25.98 13.44
N ARG A 98 -1.48 -27.08 12.72
CA ARG A 98 -2.81 -27.56 12.36
C ARG A 98 -3.56 -28.16 13.56
N ASP A 99 -2.88 -28.98 14.36
CA ASP A 99 -3.49 -29.85 15.39
C ASP A 99 -3.43 -29.29 16.82
N MET A 100 -2.68 -28.22 17.07
CA MET A 100 -2.67 -27.58 18.39
C MET A 100 -3.97 -26.86 18.72
N SER A 101 -4.22 -26.60 20.00
CA SER A 101 -5.30 -25.72 20.46
C SER A 101 -5.16 -24.33 19.82
N GLY A 102 -6.25 -23.82 19.24
CA GLY A 102 -6.25 -22.60 18.42
C GLY A 102 -5.68 -22.78 17.00
N GLY A 103 -5.31 -24.01 16.62
CA GLY A 103 -4.67 -24.33 15.35
C GLY A 103 -5.59 -24.26 14.14
N PHE A 104 -5.04 -24.56 12.95
CA PHE A 104 -5.80 -24.45 11.70
C PHE A 104 -7.05 -25.34 11.62
N LYS A 105 -7.14 -26.43 12.39
CA LYS A 105 -8.38 -27.24 12.51
C LYS A 105 -9.53 -26.50 13.18
N GLU A 106 -9.20 -25.59 14.10
CA GLU A 106 -10.16 -24.86 14.93
C GLU A 106 -10.41 -23.44 14.40
N SER A 107 -9.72 -23.04 13.33
CA SER A 107 -9.77 -21.67 12.83
C SER A 107 -11.15 -21.30 12.27
N PRO A 108 -11.77 -20.19 12.74
CA PRO A 108 -13.06 -19.73 12.24
C PRO A 108 -12.98 -18.93 10.93
N LEU A 109 -11.75 -18.68 10.43
CA LEU A 109 -11.51 -17.81 9.29
C LEU A 109 -11.72 -18.53 7.96
N LYS A 110 -12.41 -17.87 7.03
CA LYS A 110 -12.68 -18.38 5.68
C LYS A 110 -11.39 -18.54 4.88
N LEU A 111 -10.41 -17.67 5.11
CA LEU A 111 -9.05 -17.77 4.55
C LEU A 111 -8.34 -19.06 4.95
N ASN A 112 -8.61 -19.59 6.14
CA ASN A 112 -8.01 -20.81 6.68
C ASN A 112 -8.81 -22.08 6.33
N GLN A 113 -9.97 -21.93 5.67
CA GLN A 113 -10.80 -23.06 5.28
C GLN A 113 -10.01 -24.08 4.45
N GLY A 114 -10.10 -25.35 4.86
CA GLY A 114 -9.40 -26.48 4.24
C GLY A 114 -8.02 -26.78 4.84
N LEU A 115 -7.35 -25.83 5.51
CA LEU A 115 -6.03 -26.06 6.11
C LEU A 115 -6.06 -27.18 7.15
N GLY A 116 -7.14 -27.26 7.95
CA GLY A 116 -7.34 -28.31 8.95
C GLY A 116 -7.41 -29.75 8.40
N GLN A 117 -7.60 -29.92 7.10
CA GLN A 117 -7.78 -31.22 6.43
C GLN A 117 -6.51 -31.71 5.71
N LEU A 118 -5.52 -30.85 5.53
CA LEU A 118 -4.29 -31.18 4.80
C LEU A 118 -3.32 -31.94 5.68
N GLU A 119 -2.63 -32.95 5.15
CA GLU A 119 -1.64 -33.75 5.90
C GLU A 119 -0.21 -33.23 5.79
N HIS A 120 0.05 -32.37 4.81
CA HIS A 120 1.37 -31.80 4.55
C HIS A 120 1.23 -30.39 3.99
N TRP A 121 2.31 -29.62 4.09
CA TRP A 121 2.41 -28.27 3.53
C TRP A 121 3.61 -28.18 2.59
N ASN A 122 3.48 -28.81 1.43
CA ASN A 122 4.48 -28.86 0.36
C ASN A 122 4.12 -27.90 -0.79
N VAL A 123 4.96 -27.89 -1.83
CA VAL A 123 4.79 -27.07 -3.05
C VAL A 123 3.40 -27.22 -3.65
N ASP A 124 2.88 -28.44 -3.76
CA ASP A 124 1.59 -28.71 -4.40
C ASP A 124 0.44 -28.14 -3.58
N THR A 125 0.47 -28.31 -2.26
CA THR A 125 -0.56 -27.74 -1.37
C THR A 125 -0.56 -26.21 -1.37
N ILE A 126 0.63 -25.58 -1.39
CA ILE A 126 0.77 -24.12 -1.46
C ILE A 126 0.21 -23.60 -2.79
N LYS A 127 0.58 -24.22 -3.92
CA LYS A 127 0.09 -23.84 -5.26
C LYS A 127 -1.41 -24.08 -5.42
N ALA A 128 -1.92 -25.21 -4.93
CA ALA A 128 -3.35 -25.51 -4.96
C ALA A 128 -4.16 -24.48 -4.17
N ARG A 129 -3.66 -24.06 -3.00
CA ARG A 129 -4.29 -22.99 -2.23
C ARG A 129 -4.21 -21.65 -2.94
N ALA A 130 -3.05 -21.29 -3.51
CA ALA A 130 -2.89 -20.05 -4.28
C ALA A 130 -3.89 -19.96 -5.42
N LYS A 131 -4.10 -21.06 -6.17
CA LYS A 131 -5.10 -21.14 -7.24
C LYS A 131 -6.52 -20.93 -6.72
N ARG A 132 -6.92 -21.62 -5.65
CA ARG A 132 -8.25 -21.46 -5.04
C ARG A 132 -8.50 -20.01 -4.59
N LEU A 133 -7.50 -19.39 -3.98
CA LEU A 133 -7.61 -18.01 -3.51
C LEU A 133 -7.63 -17.00 -4.66
N SER A 134 -6.90 -17.25 -5.76
CA SER A 134 -6.92 -16.36 -6.93
C SER A 134 -8.26 -16.42 -7.66
N GLU A 135 -8.92 -17.57 -7.71
CA GLU A 135 -10.31 -17.70 -8.20
C GLU A 135 -11.28 -16.86 -7.36
N MET A 136 -11.14 -16.89 -6.04
CA MET A 136 -11.91 -16.04 -5.13
C MET A 136 -11.58 -14.55 -5.32
N ALA A 137 -10.31 -14.22 -5.56
CA ALA A 137 -9.86 -12.84 -5.79
C ALA A 137 -10.55 -12.19 -7.00
N VAL A 138 -10.74 -12.91 -8.10
CA VAL A 138 -11.46 -12.38 -9.28
C VAL A 138 -12.90 -12.00 -8.94
N SER A 139 -13.56 -12.81 -8.11
CA SER A 139 -14.92 -12.49 -7.67
C SER A 139 -14.95 -11.29 -6.72
N VAL A 140 -13.88 -11.11 -5.94
CA VAL A 140 -13.74 -9.99 -5.01
C VAL A 140 -13.51 -8.66 -5.74
N TRP A 141 -12.65 -8.65 -6.75
CA TRP A 141 -12.20 -7.46 -7.49
C TRP A 141 -12.68 -7.50 -8.93
N GLN A 142 -13.99 -7.66 -9.12
CA GLN A 142 -14.59 -7.63 -10.45
C GLN A 142 -14.45 -6.23 -11.07
N VAL A 143 -14.15 -6.20 -12.37
CA VAL A 143 -14.21 -4.97 -13.15
C VAL A 143 -15.68 -4.49 -13.15
N PRO A 144 -15.95 -3.20 -12.84
CA PRO A 144 -17.29 -2.66 -12.91
C PRO A 144 -17.87 -2.85 -14.32
N GLN A 145 -19.03 -3.48 -14.40
CA GLN A 145 -19.81 -3.52 -15.63
C GLN A 145 -20.60 -2.22 -15.70
N LEU A 146 -20.30 -1.39 -16.69
CA LEU A 146 -20.95 -0.11 -16.94
C LEU A 146 -21.57 -0.14 -18.32
N ASP A 147 -22.75 0.46 -18.46
CA ASP A 147 -23.37 0.67 -19.76
C ASP A 147 -22.47 1.55 -20.64
N VAL A 148 -22.51 1.29 -21.94
CA VAL A 148 -21.67 2.01 -22.93
C VAL A 148 -21.88 3.51 -22.84
N ASP A 149 -23.13 3.96 -22.68
CA ASP A 149 -23.44 5.39 -22.59
C ASP A 149 -22.82 6.06 -21.35
N VAL A 150 -22.72 5.34 -20.22
CA VAL A 150 -22.03 5.81 -19.02
C VAL A 150 -20.53 5.87 -19.26
N LEU A 151 -19.96 4.84 -19.89
CA LEU A 151 -18.53 4.84 -20.25
C LEU A 151 -18.17 6.00 -21.19
N GLU A 152 -18.99 6.27 -22.20
CA GLU A 152 -18.78 7.38 -23.13
C GLU A 152 -18.88 8.75 -22.44
N ALA A 153 -19.76 8.91 -21.45
CA ALA A 153 -19.85 10.14 -20.67
C ALA A 153 -18.61 10.41 -19.81
N TYR A 154 -17.94 9.35 -19.32
CA TYR A 154 -16.73 9.44 -18.49
C TYR A 154 -15.42 9.24 -19.27
N ARG A 155 -15.48 8.89 -20.55
CA ARG A 155 -14.30 8.93 -21.42
C ARG A 155 -13.78 10.37 -21.42
N PRO A 156 -12.48 10.58 -21.17
CA PRO A 156 -11.91 11.91 -21.26
C PRO A 156 -12.24 12.46 -22.65
N ARG A 157 -13.13 13.46 -22.72
CA ARG A 157 -13.09 14.35 -23.87
C ARG A 157 -11.68 14.87 -23.91
N ALA A 158 -11.07 14.90 -25.09
CA ALA A 158 -9.83 15.63 -25.29
C ALA A 158 -10.13 17.13 -25.11
N GLU A 159 -10.47 17.54 -23.90
CA GLU A 159 -10.20 18.88 -23.46
C GLU A 159 -8.67 18.97 -23.48
N SER A 160 -8.18 19.90 -24.26
CA SER A 160 -6.79 20.31 -24.19
C SER A 160 -6.52 20.71 -22.73
N LYS A 161 -6.05 19.77 -21.91
CA LYS A 161 -5.17 20.13 -20.80
C LYS A 161 -4.06 20.88 -21.51
N ALA A 162 -4.08 22.21 -21.43
CA ALA A 162 -2.86 22.97 -21.65
C ALA A 162 -1.87 22.32 -20.68
N GLY A 163 -1.01 21.45 -21.22
CA GLY A 163 -0.07 20.68 -20.43
C GLY A 163 0.94 21.68 -19.93
N TYR A 164 0.64 22.27 -18.77
CA TYR A 164 1.59 23.12 -18.10
C TYR A 164 2.84 22.28 -17.84
N SER A 165 3.98 22.92 -17.94
CA SER A 165 5.26 22.30 -17.65
C SER A 165 6.04 23.19 -16.70
N ILE A 166 7.23 22.74 -16.30
CA ILE A 166 8.08 23.54 -15.42
C ILE A 166 8.42 24.91 -16.02
N GLU A 167 8.40 25.01 -17.35
CA GLU A 167 8.62 26.23 -18.12
C GLU A 167 7.53 27.30 -17.86
N ASP A 168 6.32 26.89 -17.47
CA ASP A 168 5.20 27.79 -17.17
C ASP A 168 5.25 28.37 -15.75
N HIS A 169 6.26 28.00 -14.96
CA HIS A 169 6.46 28.50 -13.60
C HIS A 169 7.74 29.34 -13.52
N PRO A 170 7.67 30.68 -13.66
CA PRO A 170 8.85 31.55 -13.73
C PRO A 170 9.82 31.40 -12.55
N HIS A 171 9.30 31.14 -11.35
CA HIS A 171 10.11 30.93 -10.14
C HIS A 171 10.80 29.57 -10.07
N LEU A 172 10.56 28.68 -11.04
CA LEU A 172 11.21 27.38 -11.19
C LEU A 172 12.17 27.32 -12.39
N LEU A 173 12.37 28.44 -13.09
CA LEU A 173 13.28 28.49 -14.25
C LEU A 173 14.74 28.59 -13.82
N SER A 174 15.04 29.33 -12.74
CA SER A 174 16.41 29.55 -12.27
C SER A 174 16.47 30.02 -10.81
N GLY A 175 17.69 30.06 -10.26
CA GLY A 175 17.97 30.56 -8.91
C GLY A 175 17.48 29.65 -7.79
N ILE A 176 17.32 30.22 -6.59
CA ILE A 176 17.01 29.48 -5.38
C ILE A 176 15.68 28.70 -5.46
N GLY A 177 14.71 29.22 -6.21
CA GLY A 177 13.43 28.54 -6.43
C GLY A 177 13.59 27.21 -7.16
N ARG A 178 14.44 27.17 -8.21
CA ARG A 178 14.80 25.93 -8.92
C ARG A 178 15.50 24.94 -8.00
N GLU A 179 16.52 25.39 -7.28
CA GLU A 179 17.33 24.53 -6.41
C GLU A 179 16.49 23.87 -5.31
N LEU A 180 15.65 24.67 -4.63
CA LEU A 180 14.72 24.15 -3.63
C LEU A 180 13.73 23.16 -4.25
N PHE A 181 13.20 23.47 -5.44
CA PHE A 181 12.21 22.63 -6.10
C PHE A 181 12.80 21.30 -6.55
N GLU A 182 13.97 21.27 -7.19
CA GLU A 182 14.60 20.02 -7.63
C GLU A 182 14.96 19.11 -6.46
N ALA A 183 15.49 19.69 -5.38
CA ALA A 183 15.81 18.93 -4.17
C ALA A 183 14.54 18.37 -3.50
N PHE A 184 13.46 19.16 -3.46
CA PHE A 184 12.16 18.75 -2.96
C PHE A 184 11.54 17.64 -3.85
N ARG A 185 11.42 17.91 -5.14
CA ARG A 185 10.90 16.99 -6.19
C ARG A 185 11.54 15.62 -6.11
N LYS A 186 12.87 15.57 -6.07
CA LYS A 186 13.62 14.30 -5.97
C LYS A 186 13.23 13.50 -4.73
N LYS A 187 13.06 14.15 -3.58
CA LYS A 187 12.69 13.47 -2.32
C LYS A 187 11.23 13.06 -2.28
N VAL A 188 10.32 13.87 -2.85
CA VAL A 188 8.89 13.56 -2.88
C VAL A 188 8.60 12.40 -3.83
N LEU A 189 9.16 12.41 -5.04
CA LEU A 189 9.03 11.30 -6.00
C LEU A 189 9.66 9.99 -5.51
N ALA A 190 10.64 10.08 -4.59
CA ALA A 190 11.26 8.92 -3.97
C ALA A 190 10.50 8.38 -2.74
N LEU A 191 9.35 8.96 -2.36
CA LEU A 191 8.55 8.46 -1.24
C LEU A 191 7.96 7.08 -1.55
N ASP A 192 7.41 6.89 -2.75
CA ASP A 192 6.82 5.63 -3.22
C ASP A 192 6.63 5.68 -4.75
N PRO A 193 6.76 4.56 -5.48
CA PRO A 193 6.51 4.50 -6.93
C PRO A 193 5.11 4.96 -7.38
N VAL A 194 4.12 5.02 -6.49
CA VAL A 194 2.77 5.52 -6.80
C VAL A 194 2.71 7.04 -6.93
N VAL A 195 3.74 7.76 -6.46
CA VAL A 195 3.73 9.23 -6.44
C VAL A 195 3.86 9.78 -7.86
N THR A 196 2.91 10.62 -8.25
CA THR A 196 2.89 11.32 -9.55
C THR A 196 3.00 12.82 -9.36
N GLU A 197 3.51 13.51 -10.39
CA GLU A 197 3.67 14.97 -10.44
C GLU A 197 2.85 15.54 -11.59
N GLU A 198 2.10 16.61 -11.33
CA GLU A 198 1.33 17.33 -12.34
C GLU A 198 1.54 18.84 -12.20
N PHE A 199 1.99 19.49 -13.27
CA PHE A 199 2.05 20.94 -13.36
C PHE A 199 0.68 21.49 -13.72
N LEU A 200 0.20 22.44 -12.93
CA LEU A 200 -1.05 23.18 -13.15
C LEU A 200 -0.72 24.66 -13.21
N LYS A 201 -1.60 25.47 -13.82
CA LYS A 201 -1.38 26.90 -14.07
C LYS A 201 -0.71 27.68 -12.92
N LEU A 202 -1.03 27.36 -11.66
CA LEU A 202 -0.58 28.11 -10.49
C LEU A 202 0.31 27.30 -9.52
N TYR A 203 0.34 25.98 -9.63
CA TYR A 203 1.04 25.12 -8.68
C TYR A 203 1.44 23.78 -9.29
N VAL A 204 2.37 23.10 -8.64
CA VAL A 204 2.75 21.73 -8.95
C VAL A 204 2.10 20.80 -7.93
N ALA A 205 1.31 19.84 -8.37
CA ALA A 205 0.64 18.88 -7.51
C ALA A 205 1.43 17.58 -7.43
N TYR A 206 1.67 17.07 -6.22
CA TYR A 206 2.13 15.71 -6.00
C TYR A 206 0.99 14.84 -5.46
N LYS A 207 0.76 13.69 -6.10
CA LYS A 207 -0.41 12.84 -5.86
C LYS A 207 -0.02 11.40 -5.62
N ALA A 208 -0.75 10.71 -4.74
CA ALA A 208 -0.82 9.25 -4.71
C ALA A 208 -2.23 8.84 -5.15
N GLU A 209 -3.18 8.71 -4.21
CA GLU A 209 -4.60 8.51 -4.57
C GLU A 209 -5.26 9.83 -5.02
N THR A 210 -4.97 10.90 -4.30
CA THR A 210 -5.31 12.31 -4.58
C THR A 210 -4.09 13.19 -4.30
N ASN A 211 -4.19 14.52 -4.41
CA ASN A 211 -3.11 15.42 -4.00
C ASN A 211 -2.79 15.22 -2.50
N PHE A 212 -1.51 15.08 -2.15
CA PHE A 212 -1.06 15.10 -0.75
C PHE A 212 -0.17 16.32 -0.44
N VAL A 213 0.50 16.88 -1.45
CA VAL A 213 1.15 18.18 -1.34
C VAL A 213 1.05 18.98 -2.64
N ASP A 214 0.64 20.24 -2.52
CA ASP A 214 0.62 21.21 -3.60
C ASP A 214 1.75 22.24 -3.38
N VAL A 215 2.58 22.47 -4.39
CA VAL A 215 3.72 23.40 -4.35
C VAL A 215 3.39 24.64 -5.17
N VAL A 216 3.36 25.80 -4.52
CA VAL A 216 3.28 27.10 -5.17
C VAL A 216 4.67 27.74 -5.14
N PRO A 217 5.37 27.83 -6.28
CA PRO A 217 6.63 28.54 -6.38
C PRO A 217 6.45 30.03 -6.10
N GLN A 218 7.32 30.63 -5.28
CA GLN A 218 7.37 32.07 -5.02
C GLN A 218 8.80 32.57 -5.20
N ALA A 219 8.97 33.89 -5.33
CA ALA A 219 10.27 34.51 -5.61
C ALA A 219 11.42 34.13 -4.66
N LYS A 220 11.13 33.77 -3.40
CA LYS A 220 12.15 33.47 -2.37
C LYS A 220 11.96 32.14 -1.65
N ARG A 221 10.91 31.38 -1.98
CA ARG A 221 10.54 30.15 -1.27
C ARG A 221 9.54 29.33 -2.08
N LEU A 222 9.39 28.07 -1.71
CA LEU A 222 8.22 27.28 -2.10
C LEU A 222 7.20 27.33 -0.96
N ARG A 223 5.94 27.61 -1.29
CA ARG A 223 4.83 27.46 -0.37
C ARG A 223 4.18 26.11 -0.62
N LEU A 224 4.10 25.29 0.41
CA LEU A 224 3.51 23.96 0.37
C LEU A 224 2.16 23.98 1.06
N SER A 225 1.16 23.37 0.45
CA SER A 225 -0.12 23.05 1.10
C SER A 225 -0.18 21.54 1.26
N LEU A 226 -0.30 21.05 2.51
CA LEU A 226 -0.34 19.63 2.83
C LEU A 226 -1.79 19.20 3.01
N ASN A 227 -2.20 18.15 2.31
CA ASN A 227 -3.57 17.67 2.35
C ASN A 227 -3.87 16.81 3.57
N MET A 228 -3.98 17.46 4.73
CA MET A 228 -4.39 16.86 6.00
C MET A 228 -5.00 17.93 6.92
N PRO A 229 -5.81 17.55 7.93
CA PRO A 229 -6.29 18.48 8.94
C PRO A 229 -5.15 19.06 9.77
N PHE A 230 -5.23 20.35 10.09
CA PHE A 230 -4.22 21.02 10.91
C PHE A 230 -4.04 20.41 12.31
N PRO A 231 -5.10 19.96 13.03
CA PRO A 231 -4.93 19.30 14.33
C PRO A 231 -4.11 17.99 14.28
N ASP A 232 -4.04 17.36 13.11
CA ASP A 232 -3.45 16.04 12.95
C ASP A 232 -1.96 16.10 12.59
N ILE A 233 -1.41 17.31 12.35
CA ILE A 233 0.01 17.43 11.96
C ILE A 233 0.93 17.55 13.18
N ASN A 234 1.92 16.67 13.23
CA ASN A 234 2.99 16.75 14.22
C ASN A 234 4.09 17.71 13.74
N ASP A 235 3.96 18.97 14.15
CA ASP A 235 4.85 20.08 13.83
C ASP A 235 5.58 20.60 15.10
N PRO A 236 6.62 19.89 15.60
CA PRO A 236 7.30 20.26 16.84
C PRO A 236 8.08 21.58 16.74
N ARG A 237 8.27 22.13 15.54
CA ARG A 237 8.96 23.41 15.32
C ARG A 237 8.00 24.57 15.05
N GLY A 238 6.69 24.34 15.06
CA GLY A 238 5.65 25.37 14.86
C GLY A 238 5.78 26.11 13.53
N LYS A 239 6.20 25.43 12.46
CA LYS A 239 6.38 26.05 11.12
C LYS A 239 5.11 26.04 10.27
N CYS A 240 4.16 25.18 10.59
CA CYS A 240 2.90 25.04 9.90
C CYS A 240 1.94 26.16 10.28
N LYS A 241 1.08 26.53 9.34
CA LYS A 241 -0.02 27.47 9.55
C LYS A 241 -1.33 26.78 9.28
N ASP A 242 -2.28 26.99 10.18
CA ASP A 242 -3.67 26.60 9.97
C ASP A 242 -4.27 27.50 8.90
N VAL A 243 -4.72 26.89 7.82
CA VAL A 243 -5.41 27.56 6.72
C VAL A 243 -6.82 27.01 6.51
N SER A 244 -7.34 26.25 7.46
CA SER A 244 -8.72 25.76 7.45
C SER A 244 -9.72 26.92 7.33
N GLY A 245 -10.75 26.74 6.50
CA GLY A 245 -11.82 27.73 6.30
C GLY A 245 -11.41 29.02 5.57
N LEU A 246 -10.13 29.21 5.23
CA LEU A 246 -9.68 30.28 4.35
C LEU A 246 -9.92 29.80 2.92
N GLY A 247 -10.92 30.33 2.21
CA GLY A 247 -11.26 29.95 0.83
C GLY A 247 -10.11 30.17 -0.17
N ARG A 248 -9.13 29.28 -0.14
CA ARG A 248 -7.86 29.34 -0.88
C ARG A 248 -7.84 28.22 -1.91
N TRP A 249 -7.07 28.49 -2.96
CA TRP A 249 -6.73 27.49 -3.97
C TRP A 249 -5.69 26.53 -3.41
N GLY A 250 -6.08 25.28 -3.13
CA GLY A 250 -5.21 24.21 -2.63
C GLY A 250 -6.01 23.18 -1.82
N ASN A 251 -5.56 21.92 -1.80
CA ASN A 251 -6.16 20.89 -0.96
C ASN A 251 -5.45 20.83 0.41
N GLY A 252 -6.23 20.81 1.49
CA GLY A 252 -5.72 20.65 2.86
C GLY A 252 -5.76 21.90 3.74
N ASP A 253 -5.59 21.67 5.05
CA ASP A 253 -5.69 22.71 6.08
C ASP A 253 -4.32 23.20 6.59
N VAL A 254 -3.22 22.67 6.04
CA VAL A 254 -1.86 22.98 6.51
C VAL A 254 -1.03 23.68 5.45
N GLU A 255 -0.48 24.86 5.76
CA GLU A 255 0.50 25.57 4.93
C GLU A 255 1.89 25.56 5.60
N VAL A 256 2.95 25.28 4.84
CA VAL A 256 4.33 25.43 5.30
C VAL A 256 5.26 25.97 4.21
N GLY A 257 6.28 26.75 4.59
CA GLY A 257 7.24 27.33 3.65
C GLY A 257 8.59 26.61 3.63
N LEU A 258 9.13 26.33 2.44
CA LEU A 258 10.49 25.87 2.22
C LEU A 258 11.33 27.01 1.62
N SER A 259 12.28 27.54 2.38
CA SER A 259 13.11 28.70 1.98
C SER A 259 14.62 28.45 2.03
N SER A 260 15.05 27.28 2.51
CA SER A 260 16.45 26.83 2.52
C SER A 260 16.50 25.30 2.48
N LEU A 261 17.52 24.74 1.84
CA LEU A 261 17.79 23.30 1.79
C LEU A 261 18.01 22.71 3.19
N ASP A 262 18.48 23.50 4.16
CA ASP A 262 18.66 23.03 5.55
C ASP A 262 17.34 22.64 6.21
N ASN A 263 16.23 23.24 5.76
CA ASN A 263 14.90 22.91 6.25
C ASN A 263 14.27 21.72 5.52
N LEU A 264 14.83 21.28 4.38
CA LEU A 264 14.25 20.23 3.56
C LEU A 264 14.03 18.92 4.33
N PRO A 265 14.95 18.42 5.17
CA PRO A 265 14.71 17.20 5.95
C PRO A 265 13.48 17.32 6.86
N TYR A 266 13.31 18.48 7.50
CA TYR A 266 12.17 18.74 8.38
C TYR A 266 10.86 18.82 7.60
N ILE A 267 10.85 19.58 6.50
CA ILE A 267 9.69 19.71 5.62
C ILE A 267 9.27 18.35 5.03
N MET A 268 10.22 17.49 4.67
CA MET A 268 9.91 16.14 4.19
C MET A 268 9.26 15.27 5.27
N GLY A 269 9.55 15.51 6.55
CA GLY A 269 8.84 14.85 7.66
C GLY A 269 7.35 15.23 7.72
N LEU A 270 7.03 16.49 7.44
CA LEU A 270 5.64 16.98 7.38
C LEU A 270 4.92 16.45 6.12
N VAL A 271 5.59 16.48 4.96
CA VAL A 271 5.03 15.94 3.70
C VAL A 271 4.75 14.44 3.82
N ARG A 272 5.64 13.70 4.51
CA ARG A 272 5.46 12.27 4.75
C ARG A 272 4.20 11.98 5.56
N GLN A 273 3.87 12.79 6.57
CA GLN A 273 2.63 12.63 7.33
C GLN A 273 1.37 12.75 6.44
N ALA A 274 1.34 13.74 5.54
CA ALA A 274 0.24 13.89 4.59
C ALA A 274 0.13 12.72 3.60
N PHE A 275 1.28 12.22 3.12
CA PHE A 275 1.33 11.04 2.27
C PHE A 275 0.86 9.76 3.00
N GLU A 276 1.37 9.50 4.21
CA GLU A 276 1.05 8.30 4.99
C GLU A 276 -0.42 8.26 5.43
N ARG A 277 -1.00 9.42 5.76
CA ARG A 277 -2.43 9.56 6.04
C ARG A 277 -3.27 9.09 4.86
N GLN A 278 -2.93 9.53 3.65
CA GLN A 278 -3.62 9.14 2.43
C GLN A 278 -3.45 7.65 2.13
N MET A 279 -2.28 7.10 2.38
CA MET A 279 -1.99 5.68 2.12
C MET A 279 -2.55 4.72 3.18
N GLY A 280 -3.26 5.22 4.20
CA GLY A 280 -3.91 4.42 5.23
C GLY A 280 -2.97 3.88 6.33
N ASN A 281 -1.75 4.41 6.43
CA ASN A 281 -0.75 4.01 7.44
C ASN A 281 -0.65 5.00 8.61
N GLY A 282 -1.44 6.08 8.61
CA GLY A 282 -1.36 7.18 9.57
C GLY A 282 -2.22 7.02 10.83
N GLY A 283 -2.36 5.82 11.38
CA GLY A 283 -3.10 5.60 12.62
C GLY A 283 -2.60 4.37 13.38
N GLU A 284 -1.68 4.61 14.32
CA GLU A 284 -1.58 4.02 15.66
C GLU A 284 -0.18 4.31 16.22
N ALA A 285 -0.14 5.28 17.14
CA ALA A 285 0.88 5.38 18.19
C ALA A 285 0.27 4.82 19.48
#